data_AF-A0A843H178-F1
#
_entry.id   AF-A0A843H178-F1
#
_cell.length_a   1.000
_cell.length_b   1.000
_cell.length_c   1.000
_cell.angle_alpha   90.00
_cell.angle_beta   90.00
_cell.angle_gamma   90.00
#
_symmetry.space_group_name_H-M   'P 1'
#
loop_
_entity.id
_entity.type
_entity.pdbx_description
1 polymer ?
#
loop_
_entity_poly.entity_id
_entity_poly.type
_entity_poly.pdbx_seq_one_letter_code
_entity_poly.pdbx_strand_id
1 'polypeptide(L)'
;MAYKISKDSEAELRKAVSNFNSKIKRLESVDREIDIPEKANITAIKERVTNKWELNREIDKLERFTQRNAEELIKNKSGVVLSRWEFENIQREQKRLSARLLREIERYGKIKPSEFGEKQALSYAQMGDDKLFNLKSRYKAISNKNIKNINRDQLSKLIGYINTTNANYRSTKKEIFYDNFIDGTLLNLGYIIGYDKDKINHIKDKLNELTPDQFIKAFNSELSLRYIQDKNVSPDKSKPAEEQQLTEKQISQLTDDLTPVLDELYENIDTIVDSYK
;
A
#
# COMPACT_ATOMS: atom_id res chain seq x y z
N MET A 1 1.77 -7.87 -12.97
CA MET A 1 3.17 -8.15 -13.39
C MET A 1 4.11 -8.25 -12.19
N ALA A 2 4.59 -9.46 -11.92
CA ALA A 2 5.78 -9.68 -11.11
C ALA A 2 6.98 -9.02 -11.82
N TYR A 3 7.85 -8.36 -11.06
CA TYR A 3 9.09 -7.81 -11.61
C TYR A 3 9.87 -8.91 -12.36
N LYS A 4 10.20 -8.70 -13.64
CA LYS A 4 11.01 -9.67 -14.41
C LYS A 4 12.44 -9.64 -13.88
N ILE A 5 12.75 -10.61 -13.02
CA ILE A 5 14.06 -10.76 -12.41
C ILE A 5 15.06 -11.24 -13.47
N SER A 6 16.22 -10.59 -13.56
CA SER A 6 17.31 -11.04 -14.43
C SER A 6 17.88 -12.38 -13.94
N LYS A 7 18.55 -13.13 -14.82
CA LYS A 7 19.21 -14.39 -14.43
C LYS A 7 20.22 -14.17 -13.30
N ASP A 8 20.97 -13.07 -13.35
CA ASP A 8 21.99 -12.75 -12.35
C ASP A 8 21.36 -12.44 -10.99
N SER A 9 20.34 -11.58 -10.95
CA SER A 9 19.65 -11.26 -9.68
C SER A 9 18.88 -12.45 -9.12
N GLU A 10 18.43 -13.38 -9.98
CA GLU A 10 17.87 -14.64 -9.52
C GLU A 10 18.93 -15.56 -8.89
N ALA A 11 20.13 -15.62 -9.46
CA ALA A 11 21.24 -16.37 -8.88
C ALA A 11 21.67 -15.80 -7.52
N GLU A 12 21.75 -14.47 -7.39
CA GLU A 12 22.00 -13.78 -6.13
C GLU A 12 20.93 -14.10 -5.08
N LEU A 13 19.64 -14.01 -5.44
CA LEU A 13 18.55 -14.36 -4.54
C LEU A 13 18.63 -15.83 -4.08
N ARG A 14 18.88 -16.77 -5.00
CA ARG A 14 19.03 -18.20 -4.67
C ARG A 14 20.17 -18.42 -3.68
N LYS A 15 21.31 -17.78 -3.91
CA LYS A 15 22.48 -17.85 -3.02
C LYS A 15 22.16 -17.30 -1.63
N ALA A 16 21.55 -16.11 -1.56
CA ALA A 16 21.16 -15.48 -0.30
C ALA A 16 20.16 -16.33 0.50
N VAL A 17 19.13 -16.86 -0.15
CA VAL A 17 18.15 -17.76 0.49
C VAL A 17 18.80 -19.05 0.97
N SER A 18 19.67 -19.66 0.16
CA SER A 18 20.39 -20.89 0.54
C SER A 18 21.25 -20.68 1.79
N ASN A 19 22.04 -19.59 1.82
CA ASN A 19 22.88 -19.27 2.97
C ASN A 19 22.06 -18.97 4.22
N PHE A 20 20.97 -18.20 4.07
CA PHE A 20 20.04 -17.87 5.14
C PHE A 20 19.42 -19.13 5.75
N ASN A 21 18.83 -20.00 4.92
CA ASN A 21 18.20 -21.24 5.36
C ASN A 21 19.22 -22.24 5.95
N SER A 22 20.44 -22.26 5.44
CA SER A 22 21.53 -23.07 6.01
C SER A 22 21.91 -22.61 7.42
N LYS A 23 21.97 -21.29 7.65
CA LYS A 23 22.22 -20.75 8.99
C LYS A 23 21.06 -21.04 9.94
N ILE A 24 19.81 -20.87 9.50
CA ILE A 24 18.63 -21.26 10.28
C ILE A 24 18.72 -22.73 10.67
N LYS A 25 18.98 -23.64 9.73
CA LYS A 25 19.08 -25.08 10.01
C LYS A 25 20.17 -25.39 11.05
N ARG A 26 21.32 -24.69 11.00
CA ARG A 26 22.38 -24.82 12.01
C ARG A 26 21.91 -24.34 13.37
N LEU A 27 21.19 -23.22 13.44
CA LEU A 27 20.66 -22.70 14.70
C LEU A 27 19.55 -23.61 15.27
N GLU A 28 18.66 -24.14 14.42
CA GLU A 28 17.63 -25.12 14.82
C GLU A 28 18.25 -26.41 15.42
N SER A 29 19.44 -26.79 14.97
CA SER A 29 20.14 -27.98 15.50
C SER A 29 20.87 -27.76 16.81
N VAL A 30 21.08 -26.50 17.22
CA VAL A 30 21.72 -26.18 18.50
C VAL A 30 20.61 -25.76 19.45
N ASP A 31 20.35 -26.56 20.48
CA ASP A 31 19.34 -26.29 21.50
C ASP A 31 19.67 -25.00 22.26
N ARG A 32 19.19 -23.87 21.75
CA ARG A 32 19.32 -22.54 22.32
C ARG A 32 17.92 -21.94 22.36
N GLU A 33 17.58 -21.29 23.47
CA GLU A 33 16.42 -20.41 23.58
C GLU A 33 16.63 -19.14 22.75
N ILE A 34 16.71 -19.27 21.43
CA ILE A 34 16.78 -18.18 20.46
C ILE A 34 15.50 -18.23 19.65
N ASP A 35 14.85 -17.08 19.48
CA ASP A 35 13.77 -16.94 18.51
C ASP A 35 14.39 -16.94 17.10
N ILE A 36 14.21 -18.03 16.36
CA ILE A 36 14.84 -18.24 15.05
C ILE A 36 13.86 -17.77 13.96
N PRO A 37 14.30 -16.93 13.01
CA PRO A 37 13.46 -16.53 11.89
C PRO A 37 13.00 -17.73 11.05
N GLU A 38 11.79 -17.64 10.48
CA GLU A 38 11.30 -18.64 9.54
C GLU A 38 12.16 -18.72 8.27
N LYS A 39 12.22 -19.92 7.67
CA LYS A 39 12.93 -20.17 6.41
C LYS A 39 12.37 -19.31 5.28
N ALA A 40 13.27 -18.73 4.50
CA ALA A 40 12.91 -17.92 3.34
C ALA A 40 12.52 -18.82 2.15
N ASN A 41 11.46 -18.43 1.44
CA ASN A 41 11.00 -19.10 0.22
C ASN A 41 11.20 -18.18 -0.99
N ILE A 42 11.92 -18.66 -2.01
CA ILE A 42 12.20 -17.90 -3.24
C ILE A 42 10.89 -17.47 -3.92
N THR A 43 9.93 -18.38 -4.06
CA THR A 43 8.65 -18.11 -4.74
C THR A 43 7.88 -16.98 -4.05
N ALA A 44 7.76 -17.04 -2.72
CA ALA A 44 7.12 -15.97 -1.94
C ALA A 44 7.84 -14.62 -2.07
N ILE A 45 9.18 -14.62 -2.23
CA ILE A 45 9.96 -13.39 -2.47
C ILE A 45 9.71 -12.85 -3.89
N LYS A 46 9.64 -13.72 -4.89
CA LYS A 46 9.37 -13.31 -6.27
C LYS A 46 7.97 -12.72 -6.43
N GLU A 47 6.98 -13.28 -5.75
CA GLU A 47 5.60 -12.80 -5.80
C GLU A 47 5.43 -11.41 -5.17
N ARG A 48 6.17 -11.12 -4.08
CA ARG A 48 6.01 -9.87 -3.33
C ARG A 48 6.83 -8.69 -3.86
N VAL A 49 7.86 -8.93 -4.69
CA VAL A 49 8.80 -7.90 -5.14
C VAL A 49 8.31 -7.23 -6.42
N THR A 50 8.17 -5.90 -6.38
CA THR A 50 7.65 -5.09 -7.49
C THR A 50 8.75 -4.46 -8.36
N ASN A 51 10.00 -4.41 -7.89
CA ASN A 51 11.12 -3.76 -8.59
C ASN A 51 12.51 -4.25 -8.11
N LYS A 52 13.56 -3.86 -8.85
CA LYS A 52 14.96 -4.23 -8.55
C LYS A 52 15.40 -3.81 -7.14
N TRP A 53 15.05 -2.61 -6.71
CA TRP A 53 15.46 -2.07 -5.41
C TRP A 53 14.85 -2.86 -4.25
N GLU A 54 13.60 -3.30 -4.41
CA GLU A 54 12.95 -4.20 -3.47
C GLU A 54 13.61 -5.57 -3.43
N LEU A 55 14.01 -6.10 -4.59
CA LEU A 55 14.76 -7.35 -4.67
C LEU A 55 16.09 -7.24 -3.91
N ASN A 56 16.90 -6.22 -4.20
CA ASN A 56 18.18 -5.99 -3.52
C ASN A 56 17.98 -5.82 -2.02
N ARG A 57 17.01 -5.02 -1.55
CA ARG A 57 16.76 -4.87 -0.10
C ARG A 57 16.36 -6.19 0.57
N GLU A 58 15.62 -7.08 -0.10
CA GLU A 58 15.33 -8.41 0.45
C GLU A 58 16.57 -9.31 0.47
N ILE A 59 17.39 -9.28 -0.59
CA ILE A 59 18.68 -9.98 -0.61
C ILE A 59 19.56 -9.49 0.54
N ASP A 60 19.76 -8.18 0.69
CA ASP A 60 20.55 -7.59 1.76
C ASP A 60 20.01 -7.96 3.15
N LYS A 61 18.68 -8.06 3.29
CA LYS A 61 18.06 -8.48 4.56
C LYS A 61 18.45 -9.92 4.92
N LEU A 62 18.43 -10.83 3.95
CA LEU A 62 18.84 -12.22 4.12
C LEU A 62 20.35 -12.31 4.42
N GLU A 63 21.17 -11.61 3.64
CA GLU A 63 22.62 -11.60 3.82
C GLU A 63 23.05 -11.07 5.18
N ARG A 64 22.39 -10.03 5.69
CA ARG A 64 22.65 -9.50 7.04
C ARG A 64 22.43 -10.54 8.13
N PHE A 65 21.47 -11.46 7.98
CA PHE A 65 21.31 -12.54 8.95
C PHE A 65 22.46 -13.52 8.89
N THR A 66 23.07 -13.72 7.72
CA THR A 66 24.20 -14.64 7.56
C THR A 66 25.50 -14.10 8.18
N GLN A 67 25.57 -12.81 8.49
CA GLN A 67 26.72 -12.20 9.16
C GLN A 67 26.95 -12.80 10.55
N ARG A 68 28.20 -12.77 10.99
CA ARG A 68 28.60 -13.24 12.32
C ARG A 68 27.83 -12.45 13.39
N ASN A 69 27.36 -13.15 14.42
CA ASN A 69 26.70 -12.55 15.60
C ASN A 69 25.33 -11.88 15.31
N ALA A 70 24.76 -12.09 14.12
CA ALA A 70 23.43 -11.58 13.79
C ALA A 70 22.32 -12.19 14.67
N GLU A 71 22.56 -13.41 15.15
CA GLU A 71 21.71 -14.20 16.04
C GLU A 71 21.85 -13.84 17.53
N GLU A 72 22.80 -12.97 17.90
CA GLU A 72 23.00 -12.60 19.30
C GLU A 72 21.76 -11.92 19.86
N LEU A 73 21.32 -12.37 21.04
CA LEU A 73 20.20 -11.78 21.74
C LEU A 73 20.63 -10.49 22.43
N ILE A 74 19.90 -9.42 22.14
CA ILE A 74 20.00 -8.14 22.82
C ILE A 74 18.73 -7.89 23.62
N LYS A 75 18.89 -7.33 24.81
CA LYS A 75 17.78 -6.90 25.65
C LYS A 75 17.65 -5.38 25.56
N ASN A 76 16.48 -4.89 25.18
CA ASN A 76 16.22 -3.45 25.20
C ASN A 76 15.98 -2.96 26.64
N LYS A 77 15.90 -1.64 26.85
CA LYS A 77 15.73 -1.07 28.21
C LYS A 77 14.42 -1.46 28.87
N SER A 78 13.42 -1.86 28.08
CA SER A 78 12.11 -2.32 28.56
C SER A 78 12.04 -3.83 28.76
N GLY A 79 13.16 -4.54 28.62
CA GLY A 79 13.26 -5.98 28.86
C GLY A 79 12.86 -6.88 27.70
N VAL A 80 12.54 -6.33 26.52
CA VAL A 80 12.27 -7.10 25.31
C VAL A 80 13.57 -7.68 24.77
N VAL A 81 13.56 -8.98 24.51
CA VAL A 81 14.68 -9.71 23.91
C VAL A 81 14.45 -9.80 22.41
N LEU A 82 15.45 -9.43 21.62
CA LEU A 82 15.46 -9.51 20.16
C LEU A 82 16.81 -10.02 19.71
N SER A 83 16.87 -10.71 18.58
CA SER A 83 18.15 -10.88 17.89
C SER A 83 18.68 -9.54 17.42
N ARG A 84 20.00 -9.41 17.35
CA ARG A 84 20.69 -8.23 16.79
C ARG A 84 20.18 -7.92 15.39
N TRP A 85 19.98 -8.95 14.57
CA TRP A 85 19.44 -8.82 13.23
C TRP A 85 18.03 -8.22 13.20
N GLU A 86 17.11 -8.68 14.05
CA GLU A 86 15.76 -8.10 14.14
C GLU A 86 15.81 -6.64 14.53
N PHE A 87 16.55 -6.32 15.58
CA PHE A 87 16.66 -4.95 16.07
C PHE A 87 17.16 -3.99 14.99
N GLU A 88 18.25 -4.36 14.30
CA GLU A 88 18.79 -3.52 13.24
C GLU A 88 17.87 -3.43 12.02
N ASN A 89 17.17 -4.53 11.67
CA ASN A 89 16.23 -4.50 10.55
C ASN A 89 15.02 -3.62 10.83
N ILE A 90 14.44 -3.70 12.03
CA ILE A 90 13.31 -2.84 12.42
C ILE A 90 13.76 -1.38 12.39
N GLN A 91 14.96 -1.06 12.90
CA GLN A 91 15.51 0.30 12.81
C GLN A 91 15.69 0.79 11.36
N ARG A 92 16.24 -0.05 10.48
CA ARG A 92 16.43 0.29 9.06
C ARG A 92 15.09 0.52 8.37
N GLU A 93 14.14 -0.38 8.58
CA GLU A 93 12.79 -0.28 8.00
C GLU A 93 12.05 0.95 8.51
N GLN A 94 12.13 1.23 9.80
CA GLN A 94 11.57 2.43 10.41
C GLN A 94 12.13 3.70 9.78
N LYS A 95 13.46 3.82 9.62
CA LYS A 95 14.11 4.96 8.96
C LYS A 95 13.70 5.06 7.49
N ARG A 96 13.67 3.93 6.77
CA ARG A 96 13.29 3.83 5.34
C ARG A 96 11.84 4.30 5.11
N LEU A 97 10.92 3.92 5.99
CA LEU A 97 9.50 4.26 5.88
C LEU A 97 9.22 5.68 6.37
N SER A 98 9.83 6.13 7.47
CA SER A 98 9.63 7.49 7.98
C SER A 98 10.06 8.53 6.96
N ALA A 99 11.23 8.35 6.33
CA ALA A 99 11.72 9.27 5.30
C ALA A 99 10.87 9.26 4.02
N ARG A 100 10.19 8.15 3.72
CA ARG A 100 9.28 8.06 2.58
C ARG A 100 7.95 8.75 2.90
N LEU A 101 7.35 8.44 4.05
CA LEU A 101 6.12 9.07 4.52
C LEU A 101 6.27 10.58 4.64
N LEU A 102 7.41 11.08 5.15
CA LEU A 102 7.68 12.52 5.24
C LEU A 102 7.67 13.18 3.86
N ARG A 103 8.35 12.58 2.87
CA ARG A 103 8.35 13.08 1.49
C ARG A 103 6.93 13.09 0.89
N GLU A 104 6.13 12.09 1.19
CA GLU A 104 4.72 12.05 0.75
C GLU A 104 3.91 13.14 1.44
N ILE A 105 4.04 13.32 2.76
CA ILE A 105 3.36 14.39 3.52
C ILE A 105 3.72 15.77 2.95
N GLU A 106 5.00 16.04 2.69
CA GLU A 106 5.46 17.31 2.11
C GLU A 106 4.92 17.52 0.70
N ARG A 107 4.89 16.46 -0.12
CA ARG A 107 4.33 16.49 -1.46
C ARG A 107 2.82 16.81 -1.40
N TYR A 108 2.04 16.06 -0.63
CA TYR A 108 0.60 16.29 -0.50
C TYR A 108 0.31 17.65 0.14
N GLY A 109 1.14 18.14 1.06
CA GLY A 109 0.95 19.46 1.66
C GLY A 109 1.03 20.62 0.67
N LYS A 110 1.70 20.43 -0.47
CA LYS A 110 1.94 21.48 -1.49
C LYS A 110 1.10 21.29 -2.76
N ILE A 111 0.67 20.06 -3.07
CA ILE A 111 -0.12 19.79 -4.28
C ILE A 111 -1.53 20.36 -4.11
N LYS A 112 -1.96 21.08 -5.14
CA LYS A 112 -3.34 21.46 -5.35
C LYS A 112 -4.02 20.35 -6.14
N PRO A 113 -5.06 19.69 -5.60
CA PRO A 113 -5.84 18.71 -6.36
C PRO A 113 -6.47 19.34 -7.59
N SER A 114 -6.94 18.49 -8.49
CA SER A 114 -7.90 18.85 -9.52
C SER A 114 -9.26 18.24 -9.22
N GLU A 115 -10.29 18.86 -9.76
CA GLU A 115 -11.67 18.36 -9.74
C GLU A 115 -12.23 18.60 -11.14
N PHE A 116 -12.66 17.53 -11.79
CA PHE A 116 -13.13 17.58 -13.19
C PHE A 116 -12.10 18.20 -14.15
N GLY A 117 -10.81 17.94 -13.90
CA GLY A 117 -9.70 18.50 -14.70
C GLY A 117 -9.28 19.92 -14.33
N GLU A 118 -10.04 20.62 -13.47
CA GLU A 118 -9.70 21.97 -13.02
C GLU A 118 -8.90 21.96 -11.72
N LYS A 119 -7.79 22.69 -11.66
CA LYS A 119 -6.98 22.80 -10.44
C LYS A 119 -7.68 23.64 -9.38
N GLN A 120 -7.79 23.06 -8.20
CA GLN A 120 -8.34 23.72 -7.02
C GLN A 120 -7.43 24.86 -6.53
N ALA A 121 -8.03 25.85 -5.87
CA ALA A 121 -7.29 26.99 -5.35
C ALA A 121 -6.39 26.61 -4.15
N LEU A 122 -6.86 25.67 -3.32
CA LEU A 122 -6.25 25.23 -2.07
C LEU A 122 -5.45 23.93 -2.24
N SER A 123 -4.46 23.69 -1.38
CA SER A 123 -3.75 22.39 -1.31
C SER A 123 -4.49 21.38 -0.43
N TYR A 124 -4.13 20.09 -0.53
CA TYR A 124 -4.68 19.06 0.37
C TYR A 124 -4.54 19.40 1.86
N ALA A 125 -3.46 20.09 2.24
CA ALA A 125 -3.28 20.52 3.63
C ALA A 125 -4.28 21.60 4.05
N GLN A 126 -4.62 22.52 3.16
CA GLN A 126 -5.57 23.59 3.43
C GLN A 126 -7.02 23.09 3.42
N MET A 127 -7.31 22.05 2.63
CA MET A 127 -8.64 21.42 2.53
C MET A 127 -8.93 20.42 3.67
N GLY A 128 -7.93 20.05 4.47
CA GLY A 128 -8.12 19.05 5.53
C GLY A 128 -8.23 17.61 5.02
N ASP A 129 -7.53 17.26 3.95
CA ASP A 129 -7.63 15.96 3.28
C ASP A 129 -7.30 14.76 4.19
N ASP A 130 -8.19 13.76 4.20
CA ASP A 130 -8.10 12.56 5.03
C ASP A 130 -6.88 11.70 4.71
N LYS A 131 -6.46 11.65 3.45
CA LYS A 131 -5.27 10.88 3.05
C LYS A 131 -4.01 11.52 3.62
N LEU A 132 -3.90 12.83 3.58
CA LEU A 132 -2.82 13.56 4.25
C LEU A 132 -2.85 13.35 5.77
N PHE A 133 -4.04 13.37 6.40
CA PHE A 133 -4.19 13.05 7.82
C PHE A 133 -3.70 11.63 8.14
N ASN A 134 -4.11 10.65 7.33
CA ASN A 134 -3.69 9.26 7.46
C ASN A 134 -2.17 9.08 7.30
N LEU A 135 -1.55 9.78 6.35
CA LEU A 135 -0.09 9.79 6.18
C LEU A 135 0.62 10.36 7.42
N LYS A 136 0.15 11.50 7.96
CA LYS A 136 0.69 12.11 9.19
C LYS A 136 0.55 11.17 10.39
N SER A 137 -0.59 10.52 10.55
CA SER A 137 -0.85 9.56 11.64
C SER A 137 0.08 8.35 11.55
N ARG A 138 0.25 7.76 10.35
CA ARG A 138 1.20 6.66 10.12
C ARG A 138 2.65 7.08 10.36
N TYR A 139 3.03 8.27 9.90
CA TYR A 139 4.36 8.83 10.17
C TYR A 139 4.60 8.90 11.67
N LYS A 140 3.71 9.52 12.45
CA LYS A 140 3.82 9.62 13.91
C LYS A 140 3.92 8.25 14.59
N ALA A 141 3.15 7.27 14.13
CA ALA A 141 3.16 5.91 14.67
C ALA A 141 4.51 5.18 14.45
N ILE A 142 5.20 5.48 13.35
CA ILE A 142 6.48 4.86 12.98
C ILE A 142 7.66 5.69 13.49
N SER A 143 7.73 6.99 13.22
CA SER A 143 8.90 7.84 13.47
C SER A 143 9.21 8.06 14.95
N ASN A 144 8.18 8.11 15.80
CA ASN A 144 8.34 8.54 17.20
C ASN A 144 8.67 7.38 18.15
N LYS A 145 8.90 6.17 17.65
CA LYS A 145 9.14 4.98 18.47
C LYS A 145 10.63 4.66 18.56
N ASN A 146 11.25 4.90 19.70
CA ASN A 146 12.63 4.44 19.91
C ASN A 146 12.63 2.97 20.34
N ILE A 147 13.06 2.05 19.46
CA ILE A 147 13.06 0.60 19.70
C ILE A 147 13.85 0.21 20.97
N LYS A 148 14.81 1.04 21.38
CA LYS A 148 15.57 0.84 22.62
C LYS A 148 14.71 0.96 23.90
N ASN A 149 13.57 1.63 23.84
CA ASN A 149 12.76 2.05 24.99
C ASN A 149 11.28 1.61 24.92
N ILE A 150 10.91 0.70 24.01
CA ILE A 150 9.51 0.24 23.85
C ILE A 150 9.30 -1.14 24.44
N ASN A 151 8.11 -1.36 25.02
CA ASN A 151 7.70 -2.69 25.52
C ASN A 151 7.23 -3.62 24.38
N ARG A 152 6.91 -4.88 24.72
CA ARG A 152 6.53 -5.92 23.73
C ARG A 152 5.27 -5.55 22.93
N ASP A 153 4.25 -4.99 23.57
CA ASP A 153 3.01 -4.55 22.89
C ASP A 153 3.30 -3.41 21.90
N GLN A 154 4.07 -2.41 22.32
CA GLN A 154 4.47 -1.29 21.48
C GLN A 154 5.35 -1.73 20.31
N LEU A 155 6.23 -2.72 20.52
CA LEU A 155 7.03 -3.31 19.46
C LEU A 155 6.16 -4.06 18.45
N SER A 156 5.22 -4.88 18.91
CA SER A 156 4.27 -5.59 18.05
C SER A 156 3.46 -4.60 17.20
N LYS A 157 2.94 -3.53 17.80
CA LYS A 157 2.25 -2.45 17.09
C LYS A 157 3.13 -1.79 16.04
N LEU A 158 4.38 -1.48 16.38
CA LEU A 158 5.34 -0.88 15.42
C LEU A 158 5.58 -1.81 14.23
N ILE A 159 5.81 -3.10 14.47
CA ILE A 159 5.97 -4.10 13.42
C ILE A 159 4.71 -4.18 12.55
N GLY A 160 3.52 -4.17 13.17
CA GLY A 160 2.24 -4.09 12.47
C GLY A 160 2.15 -2.88 11.55
N TYR A 161 2.46 -1.69 12.04
CA TYR A 161 2.47 -0.46 11.21
C TYR A 161 3.48 -0.53 10.06
N ILE A 162 4.68 -1.07 10.29
CA ILE A 162 5.70 -1.27 9.25
C ILE A 162 5.17 -2.22 8.16
N ASN A 163 4.58 -3.35 8.56
CA ASN A 163 4.05 -4.35 7.65
C ASN A 163 2.87 -3.81 6.83
N THR A 164 1.88 -3.19 7.48
CA THR A 164 0.72 -2.59 6.82
C THR A 164 1.13 -1.46 5.87
N THR A 165 2.10 -0.62 6.26
CA THR A 165 2.60 0.45 5.41
C THR A 165 3.32 -0.11 4.17
N ASN A 166 4.16 -1.12 4.35
CA ASN A 166 4.81 -1.81 3.23
C ASN A 166 3.78 -2.51 2.32
N ALA A 167 2.76 -3.16 2.88
CA ALA A 167 1.69 -3.78 2.11
C ALA A 167 0.91 -2.75 1.28
N ASN A 168 0.55 -1.60 1.89
CA ASN A 168 -0.16 -0.53 1.18
C ASN A 168 0.64 0.02 -0.01
N TYR A 169 1.97 0.14 0.13
CA TYR A 169 2.83 0.54 -0.99
C TYR A 169 2.95 -0.53 -2.08
N ARG A 170 2.71 -1.81 -1.76
CA ARG A 170 2.65 -2.90 -2.73
C ARG A 170 1.28 -3.00 -3.38
N SER A 171 0.19 -2.81 -2.62
CA SER A 171 -1.20 -2.95 -3.09
C SER A 171 -1.68 -1.77 -3.93
N THR A 172 -1.06 -0.59 -3.81
CA THR A 172 -1.14 0.48 -4.82
C THR A 172 -0.44 0.09 -6.14
N LYS A 173 -0.25 -1.22 -6.40
CA LYS A 173 0.23 -1.71 -7.68
C LYS A 173 -0.76 -1.35 -8.76
N LYS A 174 -0.16 -1.02 -9.90
CA LYS A 174 -0.78 -0.21 -10.93
C LYS A 174 -1.87 -0.96 -11.65
N GLU A 175 -1.62 -2.24 -11.88
CA GLU A 175 -2.58 -3.18 -12.48
C GLU A 175 -3.79 -3.41 -11.56
N ILE A 176 -3.56 -3.99 -10.37
CA ILE A 176 -4.65 -4.51 -9.53
C ILE A 176 -5.55 -3.41 -8.96
N PHE A 177 -5.03 -2.20 -8.71
CA PHE A 177 -5.88 -1.08 -8.28
C PHE A 177 -6.72 -0.50 -9.42
N TYR A 178 -6.14 -0.41 -10.62
CA TYR A 178 -6.81 0.08 -11.82
C TYR A 178 -8.05 -0.78 -12.14
N ASP A 179 -7.85 -2.09 -12.25
CA ASP A 179 -8.92 -3.04 -12.58
C ASP A 179 -10.01 -3.05 -11.49
N ASN A 180 -9.60 -3.02 -10.21
CA ASN A 180 -10.55 -2.97 -9.09
C ASN A 180 -11.35 -1.66 -9.01
N PHE A 181 -10.77 -0.54 -9.41
CA PHE A 181 -11.51 0.72 -9.48
C PHE A 181 -12.51 0.68 -10.64
N ILE A 182 -12.06 0.37 -11.86
CA ILE A 182 -12.92 0.40 -13.04
C ILE A 182 -14.06 -0.62 -12.93
N ASP A 183 -13.72 -1.90 -12.75
CA ASP A 183 -14.73 -2.96 -12.77
C ASP A 183 -15.39 -3.12 -11.40
N GLY A 184 -14.60 -3.04 -10.32
CA GLY A 184 -15.08 -3.29 -8.96
C GLY A 184 -15.81 -2.11 -8.31
N THR A 185 -15.55 -0.88 -8.76
CA THR A 185 -16.12 0.33 -8.14
C THR A 185 -17.01 1.09 -9.11
N LEU A 186 -16.44 1.59 -10.21
CA LEU A 186 -17.16 2.46 -11.15
C LEU A 186 -18.36 1.73 -11.76
N LEU A 187 -18.13 0.58 -12.41
CA LEU A 187 -19.23 -0.18 -13.04
C LEU A 187 -20.25 -0.70 -12.04
N ASN A 188 -19.81 -1.22 -10.89
CA ASN A 188 -20.71 -1.72 -9.85
C ASN A 188 -21.60 -0.62 -9.29
N LEU A 189 -21.05 0.57 -8.98
CA LEU A 189 -21.83 1.69 -8.51
C LEU A 189 -22.82 2.17 -9.57
N GLY A 190 -22.38 2.29 -10.82
CA GLY A 190 -23.28 2.64 -11.94
C GLY A 190 -24.44 1.66 -12.08
N TYR A 191 -24.19 0.37 -11.94
CA TYR A 191 -25.23 -0.65 -11.93
C TYR A 191 -26.18 -0.52 -10.73
N ILE A 192 -25.64 -0.35 -9.51
CA ILE A 192 -26.43 -0.24 -8.27
C ILE A 192 -27.39 0.96 -8.33
N ILE A 193 -26.91 2.11 -8.81
CA ILE A 193 -27.71 3.34 -8.85
C ILE A 193 -28.56 3.46 -10.12
N GLY A 194 -28.45 2.52 -11.06
CA GLY A 194 -29.17 2.56 -12.34
C GLY A 194 -28.72 3.68 -13.28
N TYR A 195 -27.44 4.04 -13.27
CA TYR A 195 -26.89 5.11 -14.10
C TYR A 195 -26.84 4.74 -15.60
N ASP A 196 -26.76 5.75 -16.45
CA ASP A 196 -26.68 5.59 -17.91
C ASP A 196 -25.48 4.71 -18.31
N LYS A 197 -25.80 3.57 -18.95
CA LYS A 197 -24.82 2.55 -19.34
C LYS A 197 -23.85 3.06 -20.41
N ASP A 198 -24.30 3.91 -21.33
CA ASP A 198 -23.47 4.40 -22.42
C ASP A 198 -22.50 5.45 -21.87
N LYS A 199 -22.97 6.36 -21.00
CA LYS A 199 -22.11 7.33 -20.33
C LYS A 199 -21.04 6.66 -19.47
N ILE A 200 -21.39 5.64 -18.68
CA ILE A 200 -20.40 4.98 -17.81
C ILE A 200 -19.37 4.16 -18.60
N ASN A 201 -19.79 3.53 -19.69
CA ASN A 201 -18.85 2.83 -20.58
C ASN A 201 -17.91 3.83 -21.26
N HIS A 202 -18.41 5.01 -21.65
CA HIS A 202 -17.56 6.07 -22.17
C HIS A 202 -16.48 6.51 -21.16
N ILE A 203 -16.86 6.76 -19.90
CA ILE A 203 -15.91 7.08 -18.83
C ILE A 203 -14.87 5.96 -18.68
N LYS A 204 -15.32 4.69 -18.66
CA LYS A 204 -14.43 3.53 -18.57
C LYS A 204 -13.43 3.49 -19.72
N ASP A 205 -13.91 3.64 -20.96
CA ASP A 205 -13.07 3.56 -22.16
C ASP A 205 -12.02 4.67 -22.16
N LYS A 206 -12.39 5.87 -21.75
CA LYS A 206 -11.48 7.00 -21.61
C LYS A 206 -10.42 6.78 -20.53
N LEU A 207 -10.80 6.25 -19.37
CA LEU A 207 -9.83 5.89 -18.33
C LEU A 207 -8.88 4.76 -18.79
N ASN A 208 -9.34 3.83 -19.65
CA ASN A 208 -8.53 2.77 -20.25
C ASN A 208 -7.48 3.27 -21.24
N GLU A 209 -7.57 4.52 -21.70
CA GLU A 209 -6.53 5.14 -22.52
C GLU A 209 -5.28 5.50 -21.68
N LEU A 210 -5.40 5.57 -20.35
CA LEU A 210 -4.28 5.85 -19.46
C LEU A 210 -3.48 4.58 -19.17
N THR A 211 -2.14 4.68 -19.21
CA THR A 211 -1.32 3.63 -18.61
C THR A 211 -1.58 3.56 -17.10
N PRO A 212 -1.34 2.41 -16.45
CA PRO A 212 -1.48 2.30 -14.99
C PRO A 212 -0.64 3.35 -14.21
N ASP A 213 0.49 3.78 -14.79
CA ASP A 213 1.41 4.83 -14.28
C ASP A 213 0.86 6.26 -14.39
N GLN A 214 -0.12 6.47 -15.26
CA GLN A 214 -0.84 7.73 -15.46
C GLN A 214 -2.16 7.72 -14.70
N PHE A 215 -2.93 6.62 -14.75
CA PHE A 215 -4.17 6.50 -13.99
C PHE A 215 -3.96 6.70 -12.49
N ILE A 216 -2.91 6.09 -11.90
CA ILE A 216 -2.63 6.32 -10.47
C ILE A 216 -2.37 7.80 -10.18
N LYS A 217 -1.75 8.54 -11.11
CA LYS A 217 -1.53 9.98 -10.92
C LYS A 217 -2.86 10.72 -11.01
N ALA A 218 -3.70 10.39 -12.00
CA ALA A 218 -5.04 10.94 -12.15
C ALA A 218 -5.88 10.67 -10.90
N PHE A 219 -6.06 9.40 -10.51
CA PHE A 219 -6.80 9.00 -9.30
C PHE A 219 -6.29 9.69 -8.03
N ASN A 220 -4.98 9.86 -7.87
CA ASN A 220 -4.45 10.52 -6.68
C ASN A 220 -4.69 12.03 -6.67
N SER A 221 -4.90 12.65 -7.83
CA SER A 221 -4.96 14.10 -8.01
C SER A 221 -6.40 14.60 -8.22
N GLU A 222 -7.23 13.83 -8.92
CA GLU A 222 -8.65 14.11 -9.19
C GLU A 222 -9.53 13.75 -7.99
N LEU A 223 -10.18 14.76 -7.40
CA LEU A 223 -11.10 14.58 -6.28
C LEU A 223 -12.35 13.78 -6.66
N SER A 224 -12.86 13.95 -7.88
CA SER A 224 -14.05 13.24 -8.38
C SER A 224 -13.85 11.73 -8.40
N LEU A 225 -12.70 11.24 -8.89
CA LEU A 225 -12.36 9.81 -8.90
C LEU A 225 -12.23 9.25 -7.48
N ARG A 226 -11.67 10.03 -6.55
CA ARG A 226 -11.57 9.62 -5.13
C ARG A 226 -12.93 9.57 -4.46
N TYR A 227 -13.79 10.55 -4.72
CA TYR A 227 -15.14 10.59 -4.19
C TYR A 227 -15.93 9.33 -4.60
N ILE A 228 -15.86 8.93 -5.87
CA ILE A 228 -16.48 7.68 -6.35
C ILE A 228 -15.94 6.46 -5.57
N GLN A 229 -14.62 6.40 -5.33
CA GLN A 229 -14.02 5.33 -4.53
C GLN A 229 -14.46 5.33 -3.07
N ASP A 230 -14.62 6.51 -2.46
CA ASP A 230 -15.05 6.65 -1.07
C ASP A 230 -16.53 6.25 -0.89
N LYS A 231 -17.33 6.35 -1.96
CA LYS A 231 -18.71 5.86 -2.01
C LYS A 231 -18.83 4.38 -2.36
N ASN A 232 -17.71 3.69 -2.63
CA ASN A 232 -17.75 2.27 -2.95
C ASN A 232 -18.32 1.47 -1.78
N VAL A 233 -19.43 0.79 -2.03
CA VAL A 233 -20.03 -0.15 -1.08
C VAL A 233 -19.48 -1.54 -1.38
N SER A 234 -18.44 -1.93 -0.66
CA SER A 234 -18.01 -3.33 -0.66
C SER A 234 -18.91 -4.16 0.26
N PRO A 235 -19.45 -5.32 -0.18
CA PRO A 235 -20.24 -6.18 0.69
C PRO A 235 -19.40 -6.65 1.88
N ASP A 236 -19.92 -6.44 3.09
CA ASP A 236 -19.27 -6.89 4.32
C ASP A 236 -19.37 -8.43 4.40
N LYS A 237 -18.32 -9.10 3.94
CA LYS A 237 -18.24 -10.57 3.91
C LYS A 237 -18.33 -11.23 5.30
N SER A 238 -18.27 -10.45 6.38
CA SER A 238 -18.48 -10.94 7.75
C SER A 238 -19.96 -11.07 8.12
N LYS A 239 -20.89 -10.51 7.32
CA LYS A 239 -22.33 -10.58 7.55
C LYS A 239 -23.02 -11.67 6.73
N PRO A 240 -24.19 -12.17 7.16
CA PRO A 240 -25.04 -13.04 6.34
C PRO A 240 -25.35 -12.40 4.98
N ALA A 241 -25.49 -13.21 3.92
CA ALA A 241 -25.70 -12.71 2.55
C ALA A 241 -26.96 -11.82 2.39
N GLU A 242 -27.96 -12.02 3.24
CA GLU A 242 -29.19 -11.23 3.29
C GLU A 242 -28.95 -9.82 3.85
N GLU A 243 -27.93 -9.64 4.71
CA GLU A 243 -27.53 -8.36 5.30
C GLU A 243 -26.38 -7.66 4.52
N GLN A 244 -25.81 -8.32 3.51
CA GLN A 244 -24.81 -7.75 2.60
C GLN A 244 -25.43 -6.87 1.50
N GLN A 245 -26.77 -6.81 1.43
CA GLN A 245 -27.52 -6.05 0.44
C GLN A 245 -27.76 -4.61 0.90
N LEU A 246 -27.90 -3.68 -0.05
CA LEU A 246 -28.25 -2.28 0.22
C LEU A 246 -29.77 -2.12 0.33
N THR A 247 -30.20 -1.34 1.31
CA THR A 247 -31.61 -0.93 1.41
C THR A 247 -31.96 0.07 0.31
N GLU A 248 -33.23 0.14 -0.10
CA GLU A 248 -33.71 1.11 -1.09
C GLU A 248 -33.36 2.56 -0.72
N LYS A 249 -33.42 2.89 0.58
CA LYS A 249 -33.03 4.22 1.09
C LYS A 249 -31.53 4.50 0.86
N GLN A 250 -30.67 3.50 1.07
CA GLN A 250 -29.23 3.66 0.82
C GLN A 250 -28.93 3.76 -0.68
N ILE A 251 -29.65 3.02 -1.53
CA ILE A 251 -29.52 3.12 -2.99
C ILE A 251 -29.94 4.52 -3.44
N SER A 252 -31.11 5.01 -3.01
CA SER A 252 -31.57 6.37 -3.33
C SER A 252 -30.55 7.44 -2.93
N GLN A 253 -29.98 7.34 -1.73
CA GLN A 253 -28.98 8.30 -1.27
C GLN A 253 -27.68 8.22 -2.10
N LEU A 254 -27.25 7.02 -2.49
CA LEU A 254 -26.10 6.86 -3.39
C LEU A 254 -26.39 7.42 -4.78
N THR A 255 -27.60 7.24 -5.29
CA THR A 255 -28.03 7.80 -6.59
C THR A 255 -27.97 9.33 -6.56
N ASP A 256 -28.50 9.96 -5.50
CA ASP A 256 -28.50 11.41 -5.34
C ASP A 256 -27.07 11.97 -5.21
N ASP A 257 -26.19 11.26 -4.50
CA ASP A 257 -24.80 11.66 -4.29
C ASP A 257 -23.93 11.47 -5.56
N LEU A 258 -24.13 10.38 -6.31
CA LEU A 258 -23.21 9.96 -7.39
C LEU A 258 -23.64 10.40 -8.79
N THR A 259 -24.94 10.50 -9.08
CA THR A 259 -25.41 10.86 -10.42
C THR A 259 -24.83 12.20 -10.90
N PRO A 260 -24.87 13.29 -10.10
CA PRO A 260 -24.28 14.57 -10.52
C PRO A 260 -22.77 14.49 -10.76
N VAL A 261 -22.06 13.72 -9.92
CA VAL A 261 -20.60 13.55 -10.04
C VAL A 261 -20.25 12.75 -11.30
N LEU A 262 -21.04 11.74 -11.66
CA LEU A 262 -20.83 10.93 -12.86
C LEU A 262 -21.19 11.70 -14.13
N ASP A 263 -22.21 12.55 -14.10
CA ASP A 263 -22.56 13.42 -15.23
C ASP A 263 -21.43 14.43 -15.49
N GLU A 264 -20.97 15.13 -14.45
CA GLU A 264 -19.86 16.09 -14.57
C GLU A 264 -18.54 15.40 -14.96
N LEU A 265 -18.29 14.18 -14.45
CA LEU A 265 -17.15 13.39 -14.86
C LEU A 265 -17.23 13.01 -16.33
N TYR A 266 -18.41 12.61 -16.82
CA TYR A 266 -18.63 12.28 -18.23
C TYR A 266 -18.33 13.48 -19.14
N GLU A 267 -18.79 14.68 -18.77
CA GLU A 267 -18.57 15.89 -19.57
C GLU A 267 -17.09 16.30 -19.63
N ASN A 268 -16.33 16.04 -18.56
CA ASN A 268 -14.94 16.50 -18.44
C ASN A 268 -13.88 15.39 -18.59
N ILE A 269 -14.28 14.16 -18.93
CA ILE A 269 -13.37 13.01 -18.90
C ILE A 269 -12.19 13.15 -19.87
N ASP A 270 -12.42 13.76 -21.04
CA ASP A 270 -11.37 14.01 -22.03
C ASP A 270 -10.30 14.95 -21.47
N THR A 271 -10.71 16.07 -20.87
CA THR A 271 -9.82 17.04 -20.21
C THR A 271 -8.98 16.38 -19.12
N ILE A 272 -9.61 15.52 -18.31
CA ILE A 272 -8.90 14.76 -17.27
C ILE A 272 -7.85 13.85 -17.92
N VAL A 273 -8.26 13.01 -18.86
CA VAL A 273 -7.37 12.01 -19.49
C VAL A 273 -6.17 12.68 -20.17
N ASP A 274 -6.41 13.75 -20.92
CA ASP A 274 -5.34 14.47 -21.63
C ASP A 274 -4.36 15.17 -20.67
N SER A 275 -4.80 15.54 -19.47
CA SER A 275 -3.92 16.13 -18.45
C SER A 275 -2.89 15.15 -17.86
N TYR A 276 -3.09 13.83 -18.03
CA TYR A 276 -2.21 12.80 -17.47
C TYR A 276 -1.56 11.88 -18.51
N LYS A 277 -1.92 12.01 -19.79
CA LYS A 277 -1.18 11.36 -20.90
C LYS A 277 0.21 11.97 -21.05
#